data_AF-A0A2K6KE75-F1
#
_entry.id   AF-A0A2K6KE75-F1
#
_cell.length_a   1.000
_cell.length_b   1.000
_cell.length_c   1.000
_cell.angle_alpha   90.00
_cell.angle_beta   90.00
_cell.angle_gamma   90.00
#
_symmetry.space_group_name_H-M   'P 1'
#
loop_
_entity.id
_entity.type
_entity.pdbx_description
1 polymer ?
#
loop_
_entity_poly.entity_id
_entity_poly.type
_entity_poly.pdbx_seq_one_letter_code
_entity_poly.pdbx_strand_id
1 'polypeptide(L)'
;YSLPSRKLVALQLRSFIKYKSKPFCEKLLSWVKTSGCARVIVLSSSHSYQRNDLQLRSTPFRYLLTPSMQRSVQNKIKSLNWQEMEKSRCIPEIDDSEFCIRIPGGGITKTLYDESCSKEIQMAVLLKFVSEGDNIPDALGLAEYLNEWLQIIKPLVSFLIA
;
A
#
# COMPACT_ATOMS: atom_id res chain seq x y z
N TYR A 1 -12.06 -9.66 9.61
CA TYR A 1 -12.53 -10.88 8.92
C TYR A 1 -11.35 -11.84 8.77
N SER A 2 -11.56 -13.15 8.91
CA SER A 2 -10.53 -14.17 8.69
C SER A 2 -11.03 -15.27 7.77
N LEU A 3 -10.12 -15.82 6.97
CA LEU A 3 -10.36 -16.96 6.09
C LEU A 3 -9.23 -17.98 6.31
N PRO A 4 -9.36 -18.88 7.32
CA PRO A 4 -8.30 -19.79 7.71
C PRO A 4 -7.85 -20.74 6.59
N SER A 5 -8.77 -21.18 5.74
CA SER A 5 -8.48 -22.07 4.59
C SER A 5 -7.47 -21.47 3.61
N ARG A 6 -7.34 -20.14 3.58
CA ARG A 6 -6.37 -19.41 2.75
C ARG A 6 -5.31 -18.67 3.58
N LYS A 7 -5.27 -18.90 4.90
CA LYS A 7 -4.38 -18.19 5.84
C LYS A 7 -4.44 -16.67 5.69
N LEU A 8 -5.65 -16.14 5.43
CA LEU A 8 -5.87 -14.72 5.16
C LEU A 8 -6.64 -14.06 6.31
N VAL A 9 -6.20 -12.87 6.69
CA VAL A 9 -6.94 -11.99 7.61
C VAL A 9 -7.08 -10.63 6.94
N ALA A 10 -8.31 -10.10 6.93
CA ALA A 10 -8.62 -8.78 6.43
C ALA A 10 -9.07 -7.89 7.59
N LEU A 11 -8.38 -6.76 7.76
CA LEU A 11 -8.70 -5.72 8.72
C LEU A 11 -9.10 -4.46 7.95
N GLN A 12 -10.28 -3.92 8.26
CA GLN A 12 -10.76 -2.67 7.70
C GLN A 12 -10.83 -1.62 8.79
N LEU A 13 -10.28 -0.44 8.51
CA LEU A 13 -10.42 0.74 9.37
C LEU A 13 -11.46 1.67 8.74
N ARG A 14 -12.53 1.96 9.48
CA ARG A 14 -13.62 2.84 9.03
C ARG A 14 -13.57 4.24 9.64
N SER A 15 -12.66 4.46 10.58
CA SER A 15 -12.53 5.73 11.30
C SER A 15 -11.12 6.27 11.15
N PHE A 16 -11.02 7.59 11.06
CA PHE A 16 -9.74 8.28 10.95
C PHE A 16 -9.01 8.28 12.31
N ILE A 17 -7.70 8.06 12.28
CA ILE A 17 -6.85 8.00 13.49
C ILE A 17 -5.90 9.21 13.48
N LYS A 18 -6.37 10.33 14.04
CA LYS A 18 -5.64 11.61 14.01
C LYS A 18 -4.56 11.75 15.09
N TYR A 19 -4.95 11.57 16.36
CA TYR A 19 -4.12 11.96 17.50
C TYR A 19 -3.25 10.84 18.08
N LYS A 20 -3.55 9.58 17.74
CA LYS A 20 -2.86 8.39 18.29
C LYS A 20 -2.37 7.47 17.17
N SER A 21 -2.00 8.04 16.02
CA SER A 21 -1.56 7.27 14.85
C SER A 21 -0.37 6.36 15.18
N LYS A 22 0.69 6.90 15.80
CA LYS A 22 1.88 6.13 16.17
C LYS A 22 1.58 5.05 17.23
N PRO A 23 0.98 5.36 18.41
CA PRO A 23 0.62 4.32 19.38
C PRO A 23 -0.31 3.25 18.82
N PHE A 24 -1.23 3.63 17.93
CA PHE A 24 -2.10 2.67 17.23
C PHE A 24 -1.29 1.76 16.30
N CYS A 25 -0.40 2.32 15.48
CA CYS A 25 0.48 1.54 14.60
C CYS A 25 1.36 0.59 15.41
N GLU A 26 1.96 1.06 16.51
CA GLU A 26 2.79 0.21 17.38
C GLU A 26 2.00 -0.97 17.96
N LYS A 27 0.78 -0.72 18.46
CA LYS A 27 -0.09 -1.77 18.99
C LYS A 27 -0.54 -2.74 17.91
N LEU A 28 -0.89 -2.23 16.72
CA LEU A 28 -1.27 -3.06 15.57
C LEU A 28 -0.10 -3.95 15.12
N LEU A 29 1.09 -3.38 14.98
CA LEU A 29 2.29 -4.12 14.57
C LEU A 29 2.74 -5.13 15.63
N SER A 30 2.57 -4.82 16.92
CA SER A 30 2.77 -5.79 18.00
C SER A 30 1.83 -6.99 17.84
N TRP A 31 0.54 -6.75 17.56
CA TRP A 31 -0.41 -7.82 17.29
C TRP A 31 -0.07 -8.63 16.02
N VAL A 32 0.40 -7.97 14.95
CA VAL A 32 0.87 -8.65 13.73
C VAL A 32 2.04 -9.60 14.04
N LYS A 33 2.98 -9.19 14.90
CA LYS A 33 4.10 -10.06 15.31
C LYS A 33 3.61 -11.26 16.11
N THR A 34 2.76 -11.03 17.11
CA THR A 34 2.30 -12.11 18.01
C THR A 34 1.33 -13.08 17.33
N SER A 35 0.64 -12.65 16.28
CA SER A 35 -0.25 -13.52 15.50
C SER A 35 0.47 -14.43 14.50
N GLY A 36 1.78 -14.26 14.31
CA GLY A 36 2.57 -15.06 13.36
C GLY A 36 2.26 -14.76 11.90
N CYS A 37 1.74 -13.57 11.58
CA CYS A 37 1.50 -13.15 10.20
C CYS A 37 2.82 -13.12 9.41
N ALA A 38 2.90 -13.89 8.32
CA ALA A 38 4.10 -13.97 7.49
C ALA A 38 4.41 -12.64 6.76
N ARG A 39 3.37 -11.90 6.36
CA ARG A 39 3.47 -10.59 5.70
C ARG A 39 2.18 -9.80 5.86
N VAL A 40 2.27 -8.49 5.75
CA VAL A 40 1.14 -7.56 5.76
C VAL A 40 1.06 -6.82 4.43
N ILE A 41 -0.13 -6.76 3.83
CA ILE A 41 -0.37 -5.95 2.63
C ILE A 41 -1.38 -4.87 2.99
N VAL A 42 -0.98 -3.61 2.86
CA VAL A 42 -1.83 -2.45 3.12
C VAL A 42 -2.40 -1.96 1.80
N LEU A 43 -3.72 -1.91 1.68
CA LEU A 43 -4.40 -1.24 0.57
C LEU A 43 -4.77 0.17 1.04
N SER A 44 -4.33 1.18 0.30
CA SER A 44 -4.51 2.58 0.67
C SER A 44 -4.68 3.48 -0.54
N SER A 45 -4.88 4.76 -0.29
CA SER A 45 -4.94 5.79 -1.33
C SER A 45 -4.12 7.02 -0.94
N SER A 46 -3.92 7.88 -1.92
CA SER A 46 -3.27 9.18 -1.75
C SER A 46 -4.01 10.22 -2.59
N HIS A 47 -4.01 11.48 -2.17
CA HIS A 47 -4.70 12.54 -2.90
C HIS A 47 -4.11 12.74 -4.31
N SER A 48 -4.95 12.66 -5.34
CA SER A 48 -4.55 12.82 -6.75
C SER A 48 -4.09 14.23 -7.09
N TYR A 49 -4.68 15.25 -6.45
CA TYR A 49 -4.35 16.66 -6.68
C TYR A 49 -2.98 17.08 -6.11
N GLN A 50 -2.31 16.20 -5.35
CA GLN A 50 -0.95 16.43 -4.85
C GLN A 50 0.12 15.61 -5.60
N ARG A 51 -0.22 15.03 -6.76
CA ARG A 51 0.74 14.33 -7.62
C ARG A 51 1.74 15.31 -8.21
N ASN A 52 3.00 14.89 -8.30
CA ASN A 52 4.01 15.61 -9.06
C ASN A 52 3.95 15.26 -10.56
N ASP A 53 4.70 15.99 -11.38
CA ASP A 53 4.75 15.81 -12.83
C ASP A 53 5.08 14.40 -13.29
N LEU A 54 6.01 13.71 -12.61
CA LEU A 54 6.37 12.33 -12.94
C LEU A 54 5.19 11.39 -12.68
N GLN A 55 4.51 11.61 -11.56
CA GLN A 55 3.33 10.83 -11.19
C GLN A 55 2.21 11.07 -12.19
N LEU A 56 1.94 12.31 -12.62
CA LEU A 56 0.86 12.63 -13.57
C LEU A 56 1.01 11.95 -14.93
N ARG A 57 2.25 11.69 -15.38
CA ARG A 57 2.56 11.06 -16.68
C ARG A 57 2.43 9.53 -16.70
N SER A 58 2.05 8.91 -15.59
CA SER A 58 2.04 7.46 -15.42
C SER A 58 0.75 6.97 -14.76
N THR A 59 0.63 5.65 -14.61
CA THR A 59 -0.54 5.06 -13.95
C THR A 59 -0.67 5.63 -12.53
N PRO A 60 -1.89 5.78 -11.99
CA PRO A 60 -2.08 6.31 -10.64
C PRO A 60 -1.73 5.29 -9.54
N PHE A 61 -1.28 4.08 -9.89
CA PHE A 61 -0.94 3.04 -8.93
C PHE A 61 0.53 3.11 -8.53
N ARG A 62 0.82 2.92 -7.25
CA ARG A 62 2.17 2.78 -6.70
C ARG A 62 2.23 1.67 -5.67
N TYR A 63 3.43 1.13 -5.50
CA TYR A 63 3.70 0.23 -4.38
C TYR A 63 4.86 0.74 -3.52
N LEU A 64 4.93 0.24 -2.29
CA LEU A 64 6.09 0.33 -1.40
C LEU A 64 6.36 -1.05 -0.81
N LEU A 65 7.63 -1.37 -0.59
CA LEU A 65 8.07 -2.60 0.09
C LEU A 65 8.98 -2.25 1.24
N THR A 66 8.73 -2.84 2.41
CA THR A 66 9.72 -2.75 3.49
C THR A 66 11.00 -3.48 3.07
N PRO A 67 12.18 -3.06 3.57
CA PRO A 67 13.44 -3.73 3.25
C PRO A 67 13.44 -5.23 3.56
N SER A 68 12.72 -5.65 4.61
CA SER A 68 12.60 -7.06 4.99
C SER A 68 11.75 -7.87 4.00
N MET A 69 10.81 -7.25 3.28
CA MET A 69 10.02 -7.89 2.24
C MET A 69 10.69 -7.83 0.86
N GLN A 70 11.44 -6.78 0.56
CA GLN A 70 11.98 -6.53 -0.77
C GLN A 70 12.76 -7.73 -1.34
N ARG A 71 13.64 -8.35 -0.54
CA ARG A 71 14.44 -9.50 -0.96
C ARG A 71 13.61 -10.72 -1.40
N SER A 72 12.46 -10.96 -0.78
CA SER A 72 11.64 -12.15 -1.06
C SER A 72 10.74 -11.99 -2.29
N VAL A 73 10.41 -10.74 -2.67
CA VAL A 73 9.41 -10.47 -3.72
C VAL A 73 9.93 -9.68 -4.91
N GLN A 74 11.20 -9.23 -4.89
CA GLN A 74 11.76 -8.35 -5.91
C GLN A 74 11.55 -8.85 -7.34
N ASN A 75 11.84 -10.13 -7.62
CA ASN A 75 11.71 -10.69 -8.97
C ASN A 75 10.24 -10.72 -9.43
N LYS A 76 9.33 -11.09 -8.53
CA LYS A 76 7.89 -11.12 -8.82
C LYS A 76 7.37 -9.71 -9.12
N ILE A 77 7.73 -8.73 -8.30
CA ILE A 77 7.31 -7.33 -8.51
C ILE A 77 7.89 -6.76 -9.81
N LYS A 78 9.17 -7.03 -10.11
CA LYS A 78 9.77 -6.64 -11.40
C LYS A 78 9.00 -7.20 -12.59
N SER A 79 8.53 -8.45 -12.52
CA SER A 79 7.74 -9.06 -13.60
C SER A 79 6.36 -8.43 -13.80
N LEU A 80 5.82 -7.73 -12.79
CA LEU A 80 4.54 -7.03 -12.88
C LEU A 80 4.68 -5.63 -13.52
N ASN A 81 5.91 -5.15 -13.72
CA ASN A 81 6.18 -3.82 -14.29
C ASN A 81 5.46 -2.67 -13.58
N TRP A 82 5.27 -2.81 -12.27
CA TRP A 82 4.66 -1.77 -11.43
C TRP A 82 5.67 -0.68 -11.08
N GLN A 83 5.17 0.53 -10.81
CA GLN A 83 6.00 1.65 -10.39
C GLN A 83 6.05 1.76 -8.87
N GLU A 84 7.27 1.83 -8.32
CA GLU A 84 7.48 2.08 -6.90
C GLU A 84 7.16 3.55 -6.58
N MET A 85 6.63 3.80 -5.38
CA MET A 85 6.34 5.15 -4.91
C MET A 85 7.64 5.97 -4.83
N GLU A 86 7.64 7.09 -5.52
CA GLU A 86 8.80 7.96 -5.63
C GLU A 86 9.03 8.74 -4.34
N LYS A 87 10.31 9.01 -4.03
CA LYS A 87 10.65 9.99 -3.01
C LYS A 87 10.49 11.40 -3.59
N SER A 88 9.97 12.30 -2.78
CA SER A 88 9.86 13.72 -3.09
C SER A 88 10.45 14.53 -1.95
N ARG A 89 10.76 15.80 -2.20
CA ARG A 89 11.09 16.76 -1.15
C ARG A 89 10.05 16.72 -0.03
N CYS A 90 10.50 16.64 1.22
CA CYS A 90 9.61 16.62 2.38
C CYS A 90 8.85 17.93 2.52
N ILE A 91 9.51 19.05 2.20
CA ILE A 91 8.89 20.37 2.15
C ILE A 91 8.96 20.85 0.70
N PRO A 92 7.81 21.02 0.01
CA PRO A 92 7.80 21.61 -1.32
C PRO A 92 8.56 22.93 -1.33
N GLU A 93 9.25 23.24 -2.43
CA GLU A 93 9.91 24.54 -2.69
C GLU A 93 11.14 24.86 -1.82
N ILE A 94 11.51 24.01 -0.86
CA ILE A 94 12.78 24.11 -0.13
C ILE A 94 13.82 23.19 -0.76
N ASP A 95 14.84 23.78 -1.40
CA ASP A 95 15.86 23.06 -2.18
C ASP A 95 16.68 22.08 -1.33
N ASP A 96 17.00 22.47 -0.09
CA ASP A 96 17.76 21.67 0.87
C ASP A 96 16.91 20.65 1.66
N SER A 97 15.61 20.52 1.35
CA SER A 97 14.76 19.58 2.08
C SER A 97 15.08 18.12 1.71
N GLU A 98 15.10 17.26 2.72
CA GLU A 98 15.34 15.84 2.51
C GLU A 98 14.28 15.20 1.61
N PHE A 99 14.68 14.17 0.87
CA PHE A 99 13.76 13.37 0.06
C PHE A 99 13.12 12.27 0.90
N CYS A 100 11.80 12.35 1.06
CA CYS A 100 11.00 11.34 1.74
C CYS A 100 9.82 10.88 0.90
N ILE A 101 9.32 9.68 1.23
CA ILE A 101 8.05 9.20 0.69
C ILE A 101 6.94 10.04 1.33
N ARG A 102 6.09 10.66 0.53
CA ARG A 102 4.90 11.37 1.00
C ARG A 102 3.64 10.64 0.56
N ILE A 103 2.66 10.47 1.45
CA ILE A 103 1.35 9.88 1.12
C ILE A 103 0.25 10.82 1.63
N PRO A 104 0.02 11.96 0.95
CA PRO A 104 -1.02 12.90 1.34
C PRO A 104 -2.39 12.24 1.38
N GLY A 105 -3.15 12.47 2.46
CA GLY A 105 -4.47 11.84 2.63
C GLY A 105 -4.44 10.37 3.01
N GLY A 106 -3.27 9.71 3.00
CA GLY A 106 -3.13 8.27 3.29
C GLY A 106 -3.33 7.88 4.76
N GLY A 107 -3.75 8.82 5.63
CA GLY A 107 -3.96 8.58 7.05
C GLY A 107 -2.72 8.01 7.74
N ILE A 108 -2.88 6.86 8.39
CA ILE A 108 -1.77 6.19 9.12
C ILE A 108 -0.79 5.44 8.20
N THR A 109 -1.05 5.35 6.89
CA THR A 109 -0.30 4.46 5.97
C THR A 109 1.19 4.72 6.00
N LYS A 110 1.60 5.99 5.96
CA LYS A 110 3.01 6.37 6.00
C LYS A 110 3.66 5.98 7.33
N THR A 111 3.05 6.33 8.45
CA THR A 111 3.51 5.95 9.79
C THR A 111 3.59 4.44 9.95
N LEU A 112 2.58 3.70 9.49
CA LEU A 112 2.54 2.25 9.56
C LEU A 112 3.67 1.60 8.75
N TYR A 113 3.96 2.13 7.56
CA TYR A 113 5.08 1.70 6.72
C TYR A 113 6.43 1.97 7.40
N ASP A 114 6.64 3.17 7.95
CA ASP A 114 7.90 3.55 8.59
C ASP A 114 8.17 2.73 9.85
N GLU A 115 7.16 2.58 10.71
CA GLU A 115 7.25 1.71 11.89
C GLU A 115 7.49 0.24 11.50
N SER A 116 6.94 -0.21 10.37
CA SER A 116 7.17 -1.56 9.84
C SER A 116 8.60 -1.75 9.34
N CYS A 117 9.19 -0.74 8.68
CA CYS A 117 10.60 -0.74 8.31
C CYS A 117 11.48 -0.87 9.56
N SER A 118 11.25 -0.03 10.57
CA SER A 118 12.03 -0.01 11.82
C SER A 118 11.88 -1.29 12.65
N LYS A 119 10.74 -1.97 12.57
CA LYS A 119 10.46 -3.22 13.30
C LYS A 119 10.69 -4.49 12.47
N GLU A 120 11.26 -4.34 11.27
CA GLU A 120 11.55 -5.41 10.31
C GLU A 120 10.33 -6.26 9.88
N ILE A 121 9.13 -5.68 9.93
CA ILE A 121 7.91 -6.34 9.49
C ILE A 121 7.91 -6.44 7.97
N GLN A 122 7.67 -7.64 7.43
CA GLN A 122 7.44 -7.82 5.99
C GLN A 122 6.11 -7.17 5.61
N MET A 123 6.18 -6.00 4.98
CA MET A 123 5.00 -5.24 4.60
C MET A 123 5.15 -4.68 3.19
N ALA A 124 4.04 -4.71 2.47
CA ALA A 124 3.86 -3.94 1.26
C ALA A 124 2.70 -2.97 1.41
N VAL A 125 2.81 -1.81 0.78
CA VAL A 125 1.69 -0.89 0.59
C VAL A 125 1.37 -0.87 -0.89
N LEU A 126 0.12 -1.13 -1.25
CA LEU A 126 -0.43 -0.89 -2.58
C LEU A 126 -1.33 0.34 -2.47
N LEU A 127 -1.03 1.37 -3.27
CA LEU A 127 -1.75 2.64 -3.20
C LEU A 127 -2.17 3.12 -4.57
N LYS A 128 -3.30 3.81 -4.63
CA LYS A 128 -3.76 4.51 -5.83
C LYS A 128 -3.94 5.99 -5.51
N PHE A 129 -3.51 6.85 -6.42
CA PHE A 129 -3.85 8.27 -6.36
C PHE A 129 -5.31 8.43 -6.77
N VAL A 130 -6.12 8.99 -5.87
CA VAL A 130 -7.58 9.11 -6.04
C VAL A 130 -8.04 10.54 -5.83
N SER A 131 -9.07 10.92 -6.57
CA SER A 131 -9.77 12.18 -6.39
C SER A 131 -10.86 12.03 -5.32
N GLU A 132 -11.34 13.14 -4.77
CA GLU A 132 -12.52 13.10 -3.89
C GLU A 132 -13.76 12.65 -4.69
N GLY A 133 -14.68 11.94 -4.02
CA GLY A 133 -15.93 11.45 -4.62
C GLY A 133 -16.08 9.93 -4.57
N ASP A 134 -16.64 9.35 -5.63
CA ASP A 134 -16.83 7.90 -5.74
C ASP A 134 -15.52 7.20 -6.08
N ASN A 135 -14.99 6.50 -5.08
CA ASN A 135 -13.73 5.77 -5.16
C ASN A 135 -13.93 4.26 -5.28
N ILE A 136 -15.15 3.78 -5.53
CA ILE A 136 -15.43 2.34 -5.70
C ILE A 136 -14.59 1.75 -6.86
N PRO A 137 -14.51 2.37 -8.06
CA PRO A 137 -13.70 1.83 -9.15
C PRO A 137 -12.21 1.78 -8.80
N ASP A 138 -11.72 2.76 -8.04
CA ASP A 138 -10.33 2.80 -7.59
C ASP A 138 -10.00 1.70 -6.58
N ALA A 139 -10.92 1.42 -5.66
CA ALA A 139 -10.80 0.32 -4.70
C ALA A 139 -10.83 -1.04 -5.38
N LEU A 140 -11.70 -1.23 -6.39
CA LEU A 140 -11.71 -2.45 -7.20
C LEU A 140 -10.40 -2.64 -7.96
N GLY A 141 -9.89 -1.58 -8.60
CA GLY A 141 -8.59 -1.64 -9.28
C GLY A 141 -7.44 -2.01 -8.33
N LEU A 142 -7.43 -1.51 -7.09
CA LEU A 142 -6.45 -1.93 -6.08
C LEU A 142 -6.56 -3.43 -5.72
N ALA A 143 -7.79 -3.95 -5.64
CA ALA A 143 -8.00 -5.37 -5.41
C ALA A 143 -7.55 -6.23 -6.61
N GLU A 144 -7.70 -5.72 -7.83
CA GLU A 144 -7.18 -6.36 -9.05
C GLU A 144 -5.65 -6.44 -9.03
N TYR A 145 -4.94 -5.34 -8.72
CA TYR A 145 -3.48 -5.37 -8.55
C TYR A 145 -3.05 -6.35 -7.45
N LEU A 146 -3.74 -6.34 -6.30
CA LEU A 146 -3.48 -7.31 -5.23
C LEU A 146 -3.61 -8.75 -5.75
N ASN A 147 -4.64 -9.01 -6.54
CA ASN A 147 -4.88 -10.34 -7.10
C ASN A 147 -3.91 -10.72 -8.22
N GLU A 148 -3.47 -9.76 -9.04
CA GLU A 148 -2.43 -9.98 -10.05
C GLU A 148 -1.14 -10.47 -9.41
N TRP A 149 -0.77 -9.87 -8.26
CA TRP A 149 0.41 -10.29 -7.51
C TRP A 149 0.21 -11.61 -6.76
N LEU A 150 -0.86 -11.71 -5.97
CA LEU A 150 -1.04 -12.80 -5.00
C LEU A 150 -1.87 -13.98 -5.51
N GLN A 151 -2.57 -13.81 -6.62
CA GLN A 151 -3.44 -14.82 -7.25
C GLN A 151 -4.41 -15.44 -6.24
N ILE A 152 -5.02 -14.61 -5.38
CA ILE A 152 -5.92 -15.03 -4.31
C ILE A 152 -7.19 -15.62 -4.92
N ILE A 153 -7.79 -14.95 -5.89
CA ILE A 153 -8.91 -15.47 -6.67
C ILE A 153 -8.38 -15.99 -8.00
N LYS A 154 -8.91 -17.13 -8.45
CA LYS A 154 -8.65 -17.59 -9.82
C LYS A 154 -9.24 -16.55 -10.77
N PRO A 155 -8.56 -16.20 -11.87
CA PRO A 155 -9.17 -15.39 -12.91
C PRO A 155 -10.50 -16.06 -13.30
N LEU A 156 -11.59 -15.29 -13.31
CA LEU A 156 -12.76 -15.72 -14.07
C LEU A 156 -12.26 -15.87 -15.49
N VAL A 157 -12.20 -17.12 -15.98
CA VAL A 157 -11.96 -17.38 -17.39
C VAL A 157 -13.06 -16.59 -18.09
N SER A 158 -12.67 -15.51 -18.78
CA SER A 158 -13.55 -14.78 -19.65
C SER A 158 -14.07 -15.83 -20.65
N PHE A 159 -15.35 -16.15 -20.55
CA PHE A 159 -16.05 -16.75 -21.68
C PHE A 159 -15.87 -15.75 -22.81
N LEU A 160 -14.95 -16.04 -23.71
CA LEU A 160 -14.90 -15.46 -25.04
C LEU A 160 -16.30 -15.66 -25.62
N ILE A 161 -17.04 -14.57 -25.74
CA ILE A 161 -18.15 -14.52 -26.68
C ILE A 161 -17.46 -14.54 -28.05
N ALA A 162 -17.55 -15.71 -28.68
CA ALA A 162 -17.25 -15.90 -30.10
C ALA A 162 -18.28 -15.15 -30.95
#